data_AF-A0A945WPV4-F1
#
_entry.id   AF-A0A945WPV4-F1
#
_cell.length_a   1.000
_cell.length_b   1.000
_cell.length_c   1.000
_cell.angle_alpha   90.00
_cell.angle_beta   90.00
_cell.angle_gamma   90.00
#
_symmetry.space_group_name_H-M   'P 1'
#
loop_
_entity.id
_entity.type
_entity.pdbx_description
1 polymer ?
#
loop_
_entity_poly.entity_id
_entity_poly.type
_entity_poly.pdbx_seq_one_letter_code
_entity_poly.pdbx_strand_id
1 'polypeptide(L)'
;MKFLIGLFLILFLSPITMWQGESQDLAGQFEKATIVQGQTTATDPLTCPEGDGECVYIKSVEETFTEGELIICGDLEPERFIIEQVEDRCTSSENCEKCYRVEDKKWEFTKEDKAFSTFEINGETVYPNEKSFFIGEETVATENEAERITYTYLPLADDMLATQSGKTIISTKNYEQSLLELQVRDKGLKWAMRFFSLILMIFGFLALSSQFAAPILGAFRAIPFFGGFIDTSLKGIVYAIMALAAAIIWAILLVVVIVLNNIFLLIGTIILLAMFLKYGLPKLKAKKH
;
A
#
# COMPACT_ATOMS: atom_id res chain seq x y z
N MET A 1 -18.86 15.47 -17.38
CA MET A 1 -18.02 14.36 -16.85
C MET A 1 -17.09 14.79 -15.72
N LYS A 2 -16.18 15.77 -15.91
CA LYS A 2 -15.23 16.24 -14.87
C LYS A 2 -15.88 16.65 -13.54
N PHE A 3 -17.04 17.30 -13.59
CA PHE A 3 -17.81 17.67 -12.40
C PHE A 3 -18.22 16.46 -11.55
N LEU A 4 -18.79 15.43 -12.18
CA LEU A 4 -19.22 14.21 -11.48
C LEU A 4 -18.03 13.46 -10.88
N ILE A 5 -16.91 13.43 -11.59
CA ILE A 5 -15.64 12.86 -11.07
C ILE A 5 -15.20 13.65 -9.84
N GLY A 6 -15.21 14.99 -9.90
CA GLY A 6 -14.83 15.83 -8.76
C GLY A 6 -15.72 15.61 -7.53
N LEU A 7 -17.03 15.53 -7.75
CA LEU A 7 -18.01 15.25 -6.70
C LEU A 7 -17.83 13.86 -6.10
N PHE A 8 -17.54 12.85 -6.93
CA PHE A 8 -17.25 11.50 -6.47
C PHE A 8 -15.97 11.43 -5.61
N LEU A 9 -14.91 12.12 -6.03
CA LEU A 9 -13.66 12.20 -5.27
C LEU A 9 -13.85 12.83 -3.88
N ILE A 10 -14.62 13.93 -3.80
CA ILE A 10 -14.87 14.65 -2.55
C ILE A 10 -15.82 13.88 -1.63
N LEU A 11 -16.94 13.37 -2.16
CA LEU A 11 -18.00 12.80 -1.32
C LEU A 11 -17.76 11.35 -0.93
N PHE A 12 -16.94 10.60 -1.68
CA PHE A 12 -16.73 9.18 -1.45
C PHE A 12 -15.28 8.83 -1.21
N LEU A 13 -14.38 9.07 -2.19
CA LEU A 13 -13.00 8.59 -2.07
C LEU A 13 -12.21 9.25 -0.92
N SER A 14 -12.31 10.58 -0.79
CA SER A 14 -11.59 11.30 0.28
C SER A 14 -12.05 10.87 1.68
N PRO A 15 -13.36 10.80 2.01
CA PRO A 15 -13.80 10.28 3.30
C PRO A 15 -13.43 8.80 3.53
N ILE A 16 -13.58 7.93 2.51
CA ILE A 16 -13.28 6.50 2.63
C ILE A 16 -11.80 6.27 2.92
N THR A 17 -10.91 6.94 2.19
CA THR A 17 -9.46 6.82 2.41
C THR A 17 -9.06 7.33 3.78
N MET A 18 -9.69 8.40 4.27
CA MET A 18 -9.43 8.89 5.61
C MET A 18 -9.92 7.92 6.70
N TRP A 19 -11.11 7.34 6.53
CA TRP A 19 -11.66 6.33 7.44
C TRP A 19 -10.84 5.03 7.42
N GLN A 20 -10.37 4.61 6.25
CA GLN A 20 -9.44 3.49 6.12
C GLN A 20 -8.13 3.75 6.85
N GLY A 21 -7.62 4.99 6.84
CA GLY A 21 -6.48 5.37 7.68
C GLY A 21 -6.75 5.15 9.17
N GLU A 22 -7.88 5.67 9.69
CA GLU A 22 -8.21 5.58 11.12
C GLU A 22 -8.55 4.17 11.60
N SER A 23 -9.02 3.29 10.73
CA SER A 23 -9.36 1.90 11.07
C SER A 23 -8.14 0.97 11.14
N GLN A 24 -6.95 1.45 10.79
CA GLN A 24 -5.71 0.69 10.97
C GLN A 24 -5.31 0.70 12.45
N ASP A 25 -5.26 -0.48 13.05
CA ASP A 25 -4.91 -0.68 14.46
C ASP A 25 -4.17 -2.01 14.63
N LEU A 26 -3.06 -2.17 13.89
CA LEU A 26 -2.24 -3.38 13.99
C LEU A 26 -1.58 -3.46 15.36
N ALA A 27 -1.10 -2.34 15.90
CA ALA A 27 -0.51 -2.26 17.23
C ALA A 27 -1.54 -2.61 18.31
N GLY A 28 -2.76 -2.06 18.25
CA GLY A 28 -3.81 -2.38 19.22
C GLY A 28 -4.35 -3.81 19.10
N GLN A 29 -4.26 -4.44 17.92
CA GLN A 29 -4.53 -5.86 17.75
C GLN A 29 -3.40 -6.73 18.32
N PHE A 30 -2.14 -6.32 18.13
CA PHE A 30 -0.97 -6.99 18.66
C PHE A 30 -0.97 -7.03 20.21
N GLU A 31 -1.32 -5.91 20.86
CA GLU A 31 -1.42 -5.83 22.34
C GLU A 31 -2.50 -6.76 22.93
N LYS A 32 -3.55 -7.10 22.17
CA LYS A 32 -4.70 -7.88 22.66
C LYS A 32 -4.60 -9.37 22.32
N ALA A 33 -3.68 -9.73 21.45
CA ALA A 33 -3.58 -11.08 20.94
C ALA A 33 -2.82 -11.99 21.91
N THR A 34 -2.95 -13.30 21.68
CA THR A 34 -2.10 -14.27 22.37
C THR A 34 -0.71 -14.20 21.77
N ILE A 35 0.28 -14.01 22.63
CA ILE A 35 1.68 -13.80 22.25
C ILE A 35 2.44 -15.05 22.65
N VAL A 36 3.14 -15.64 21.69
CA VAL A 36 4.07 -16.75 21.91
C VAL A 36 5.47 -16.21 21.66
N GLN A 37 6.33 -16.30 22.66
CA GLN A 37 7.73 -15.88 22.59
C GLN A 37 8.63 -17.06 22.95
N GLY A 38 9.71 -17.26 22.21
CA GLY A 38 10.76 -18.19 22.60
C GLY A 38 11.63 -18.66 21.45
N GLN A 39 12.38 -19.73 21.74
CA GLN A 39 13.25 -20.38 20.77
C GLN A 39 12.45 -20.95 19.61
N THR A 40 12.96 -20.71 18.42
CA THR A 40 12.30 -21.08 17.17
C THR A 40 13.05 -22.20 16.48
N THR A 41 12.30 -23.16 15.96
CA THR A 41 12.82 -24.26 15.17
C THR A 41 12.06 -24.33 13.85
N ALA A 42 12.76 -24.25 12.72
CA ALA A 42 12.15 -24.44 11.40
C ALA A 42 11.82 -25.91 11.15
N THR A 43 10.70 -26.15 10.48
CA THR A 43 10.34 -27.51 10.04
C THR A 43 11.16 -27.93 8.82
N ASP A 44 11.46 -26.99 7.92
CA ASP A 44 12.31 -27.15 6.72
C ASP A 44 13.26 -25.93 6.59
N PRO A 45 14.39 -25.89 7.32
CA PRO A 45 15.27 -24.71 7.33
C PRO A 45 15.98 -24.48 6.00
N LEU A 46 16.04 -23.21 5.57
CA LEU A 46 16.99 -22.74 4.57
C LEU A 46 18.10 -21.93 5.25
N THR A 47 19.30 -21.96 4.67
CA THR A 47 20.39 -21.07 5.09
C THR A 47 20.07 -19.64 4.68
N CYS A 48 20.22 -18.69 5.61
CA CYS A 48 20.09 -17.27 5.31
C CYS A 48 21.15 -16.82 4.27
N PRO A 49 20.81 -15.97 3.28
CA PRO A 49 21.75 -15.57 2.23
C PRO A 49 22.94 -14.73 2.72
N GLU A 50 22.79 -13.93 3.78
CA GLU A 50 23.85 -13.06 4.31
C GLU A 50 24.36 -13.45 5.72
N GLY A 51 24.11 -14.67 6.20
CA GLY A 51 24.52 -15.05 7.56
C GLY A 51 24.63 -16.53 7.86
N ASP A 52 25.38 -16.84 8.92
CA ASP A 52 25.46 -18.18 9.50
C ASP A 52 24.23 -18.42 10.38
N GLY A 53 23.12 -18.84 9.78
CA GLY A 53 21.88 -19.12 10.51
C GLY A 53 20.80 -19.76 9.65
N GLU A 54 19.86 -20.42 10.31
CA GLU A 54 18.64 -20.93 9.67
C GLU A 54 17.61 -19.79 9.53
N CYS A 55 16.91 -19.76 8.42
CA CYS A 55 15.90 -18.77 8.10
C CYS A 55 14.56 -19.45 7.80
N VAL A 56 13.47 -18.79 8.20
CA VAL A 56 12.13 -19.02 7.65
C VAL A 56 12.04 -18.18 6.38
N TYR A 57 11.44 -18.71 5.33
CA TYR A 57 11.31 -18.01 4.06
C TYR A 57 9.87 -17.94 3.57
N ILE A 58 9.63 -16.92 2.75
CA ILE A 58 8.43 -16.72 1.95
C ILE A 58 8.88 -16.68 0.49
N LYS A 59 8.46 -17.66 -0.30
CA LYS A 59 8.65 -17.59 -1.75
C LYS A 59 7.62 -16.59 -2.30
N SER A 60 8.04 -15.57 -3.04
CA SER A 60 7.14 -14.48 -3.48
C SER A 60 6.93 -14.45 -5.00
N VAL A 61 8.00 -14.53 -5.80
CA VAL A 61 7.93 -14.40 -7.26
C VAL A 61 8.87 -15.40 -7.92
N GLU A 62 8.41 -16.03 -9.00
CA GLU A 62 9.20 -16.88 -9.89
C GLU A 62 9.18 -16.30 -11.31
N GLU A 63 10.36 -15.96 -11.81
CA GLU A 63 10.59 -15.40 -13.15
C GLU A 63 11.49 -16.36 -13.93
N THR A 64 11.12 -16.70 -15.15
CA THR A 64 11.94 -17.54 -16.03
C THR A 64 12.67 -16.69 -17.04
N PHE A 65 13.94 -17.04 -17.26
CA PHE A 65 14.75 -16.39 -18.28
C PHE A 65 14.30 -16.88 -19.66
N THR A 66 13.91 -15.96 -20.53
CA THR A 66 13.52 -16.31 -21.90
C THR A 66 14.48 -15.65 -22.88
N GLU A 67 15.19 -16.48 -23.64
CA GLU A 67 16.06 -16.02 -24.72
C GLU A 67 15.26 -15.96 -26.02
N GLY A 68 15.27 -14.79 -26.66
CA GLY A 68 14.62 -14.57 -27.94
C GLY A 68 15.44 -13.67 -28.85
N GLU A 69 15.22 -13.81 -30.15
CA GLU A 69 15.76 -12.88 -31.14
C GLU A 69 14.70 -11.80 -31.43
N LEU A 70 15.07 -10.53 -31.30
CA LEU A 70 14.20 -9.41 -31.64
C LEU A 70 14.86 -8.54 -32.71
N ILE A 71 14.05 -8.06 -33.67
CA ILE A 71 14.50 -7.06 -34.64
C ILE A 71 14.13 -5.68 -34.11
N ILE A 72 15.13 -4.84 -33.86
CA ILE A 72 14.98 -3.45 -33.41
C ILE A 72 15.49 -2.53 -34.50
N CYS A 73 14.72 -1.50 -34.84
CA CYS A 73 15.11 -0.47 -35.78
C CYS A 73 15.28 0.87 -35.04
N GLY A 74 16.33 1.61 -35.37
CA GLY A 74 16.67 2.89 -34.71
C GLY A 74 17.78 2.75 -33.66
N ASP A 75 17.67 3.54 -32.59
CA ASP A 75 18.70 3.59 -31.55
C ASP A 75 18.70 2.33 -30.68
N LEU A 76 19.88 1.71 -30.53
CA LEU A 76 20.08 0.53 -29.69
C LEU A 76 20.46 0.94 -28.26
N GLU A 77 19.86 0.27 -27.27
CA GLU A 77 20.34 0.34 -25.89
C GLU A 77 21.76 -0.26 -25.79
N PRO A 78 22.68 0.36 -25.03
CA PRO A 78 24.10 0.01 -25.02
C PRO A 78 24.43 -1.39 -24.45
N GLU A 79 23.48 -2.04 -23.78
CA GLU A 79 23.67 -3.33 -23.11
C GLU A 79 23.26 -4.53 -23.98
N ARG A 80 22.76 -4.31 -25.21
CA ARG A 80 22.23 -5.38 -26.06
C ARG A 80 23.30 -6.00 -26.96
N PHE A 81 23.30 -7.32 -27.07
CA PHE A 81 24.18 -8.05 -27.97
C PHE A 81 23.60 -8.08 -29.39
N ILE A 82 24.33 -7.54 -30.35
CA ILE A 82 23.92 -7.52 -31.77
C ILE A 82 24.35 -8.83 -32.42
N ILE A 83 23.38 -9.60 -32.91
CA ILE A 83 23.64 -10.84 -33.65
C ILE A 83 24.03 -10.50 -35.09
N GLU A 84 23.18 -9.72 -35.77
CA GLU A 84 23.41 -9.28 -37.14
C GLU A 84 22.65 -8.00 -37.47
N GLN A 85 23.14 -7.24 -38.46
CA GLN A 85 22.35 -6.17 -39.06
C GLN A 85 21.43 -6.78 -40.11
N VAL A 86 20.13 -6.45 -40.04
CA VAL A 86 19.12 -6.89 -41.01
C VAL A 86 18.70 -5.74 -41.91
N GLU A 87 17.86 -6.02 -42.90
CA GLU A 87 17.42 -5.02 -43.88
C GLU A 87 16.71 -3.84 -43.20
N ASP A 88 17.14 -2.62 -43.58
CA ASP A 88 16.64 -1.36 -43.04
C ASP A 88 15.14 -1.21 -43.33
N ARG A 89 14.37 -0.76 -42.33
CA ARG A 89 12.92 -0.55 -42.49
C ARG A 89 12.65 0.92 -42.76
N CYS A 90 11.99 1.18 -43.88
CA CYS A 90 11.60 2.54 -44.27
C CYS A 90 10.10 2.73 -44.08
N THR A 91 9.70 3.74 -43.30
CA THR A 91 8.29 4.13 -43.13
C THR A 91 7.81 5.06 -44.26
N SER A 92 8.74 5.70 -44.97
CA SER A 92 8.54 6.46 -46.22
C SER A 92 9.83 6.47 -47.04
N SER A 93 9.81 6.94 -48.28
CA SER A 93 10.97 6.95 -49.20
C SER A 93 12.18 7.76 -48.70
N GLU A 94 12.04 8.51 -47.61
CA GLU A 94 13.09 9.40 -47.08
C GLU A 94 13.52 9.07 -45.65
N ASN A 95 12.77 8.23 -44.91
CA ASN A 95 13.10 7.86 -43.53
C ASN A 95 13.27 6.34 -43.42
N CYS A 96 14.51 5.89 -43.58
CA CYS A 96 14.94 4.51 -43.36
C CYS A 96 15.68 4.41 -42.03
N GLU A 97 15.23 3.52 -41.17
CA GLU A 97 15.88 3.20 -39.90
C GLU A 97 16.72 1.93 -40.05
N LYS A 98 17.94 1.97 -39.53
CA LYS A 98 18.80 0.78 -39.49
C LYS A 98 18.22 -0.23 -38.52
N CYS A 99 18.13 -1.47 -38.96
CA CYS A 99 17.56 -2.54 -38.18
C CYS A 99 18.62 -3.58 -37.79
N TYR A 100 18.55 -4.03 -36.56
CA TYR A 100 19.46 -5.02 -35.99
C TYR A 100 18.65 -6.15 -35.40
N ARG A 101 19.06 -7.38 -35.69
CA ARG A 101 18.65 -8.54 -34.92
C ARG A 101 19.53 -8.60 -33.69
N VAL A 102 18.91 -8.44 -32.53
CA VAL A 102 19.60 -8.46 -31.24
C VAL A 102 19.10 -9.63 -30.41
N GLU A 103 19.96 -10.12 -29.54
CA GLU A 103 19.58 -11.06 -28.49
C GLU A 103 18.82 -10.26 -27.41
N ASP A 104 17.52 -10.54 -27.25
CA ASP A 104 16.68 -9.91 -26.22
C ASP A 104 16.65 -10.85 -25.02
N LYS A 105 17.37 -10.44 -23.97
CA LYS A 105 17.43 -11.14 -22.69
C LYS A 105 16.43 -10.50 -21.75
N LYS A 106 15.26 -11.13 -21.58
CA LYS A 106 14.23 -10.63 -20.67
C LYS A 106 13.80 -11.71 -19.69
N TRP A 107 13.72 -11.30 -18.43
CA TRP A 107 13.00 -12.02 -17.40
C TRP A 107 11.52 -11.87 -17.71
N GLU A 108 10.87 -12.98 -18.07
CA GLU A 108 9.42 -13.01 -18.21
C GLU A 108 8.82 -13.51 -16.90
N PHE A 109 7.85 -12.76 -16.40
CA PHE A 109 7.09 -13.15 -15.22
C PHE A 109 6.30 -14.43 -15.53
N THR A 110 6.58 -15.49 -14.78
CA THR A 110 5.98 -16.80 -15.03
C THR A 110 4.86 -17.08 -14.04
N LYS A 111 5.11 -16.84 -12.75
CA LYS A 111 4.16 -17.16 -11.68
C LYS A 111 4.41 -16.34 -10.40
N GLU A 112 3.33 -15.90 -9.76
CA GLU A 112 3.32 -15.49 -8.35
C GLU A 112 2.84 -16.69 -7.53
N ASP A 113 3.73 -17.30 -6.74
CA ASP A 113 3.41 -18.42 -5.85
C ASP A 113 3.86 -18.10 -4.44
N LYS A 114 2.88 -17.77 -3.56
CA LYS A 114 3.14 -17.44 -2.16
C LYS A 114 3.15 -18.69 -1.31
N ALA A 115 4.30 -19.36 -1.30
CA ALA A 115 4.54 -20.48 -0.39
C ALA A 115 5.19 -19.98 0.90
N PHE A 116 4.59 -20.33 2.04
CA PHE A 116 5.09 -20.00 3.37
C PHE A 116 5.65 -21.25 4.03
N SER A 117 6.87 -21.14 4.58
CA SER A 117 7.41 -22.19 5.44
C SER A 117 6.71 -22.17 6.80
N THR A 118 6.45 -23.35 7.35
CA THR A 118 5.97 -23.53 8.73
C THR A 118 7.15 -23.66 9.69
N PHE A 119 6.95 -23.23 10.93
CA PHE A 119 7.97 -23.30 11.96
C PHE A 119 7.32 -23.36 13.35
N GLU A 120 8.08 -23.75 14.36
CA GLU A 120 7.61 -23.88 15.74
C GLU A 120 8.28 -22.83 16.63
N ILE A 121 7.50 -22.15 17.47
CA ILE A 121 8.00 -21.30 18.55
C ILE A 121 7.60 -21.94 19.88
N ASN A 122 8.57 -22.32 20.71
CA ASN A 122 8.31 -22.93 22.02
C ASN A 122 7.32 -24.14 21.97
N GLY A 123 7.40 -24.94 20.90
CA GLY A 123 6.53 -26.10 20.68
C GLY A 123 5.14 -25.79 20.13
N GLU A 124 4.81 -24.53 19.86
CA GLU A 124 3.59 -24.15 19.13
C GLU A 124 3.90 -23.93 17.63
N THR A 125 3.24 -24.68 16.76
CA THR A 125 3.40 -24.53 15.31
C THR A 125 2.71 -23.26 14.80
N VAL A 126 3.49 -22.39 14.17
CA VAL A 126 3.00 -21.19 13.50
C VAL A 126 2.73 -21.52 12.03
N TYR A 127 1.53 -21.16 11.56
CA TYR A 127 1.11 -21.31 10.16
C TYR A 127 0.94 -19.94 9.51
N PRO A 128 2.00 -19.36 8.92
CA PRO A 128 1.87 -18.10 8.21
C PRO A 128 1.01 -18.26 6.96
N ASN A 129 0.36 -17.17 6.54
CA ASN A 129 -0.44 -17.11 5.34
C ASN A 129 -0.31 -15.73 4.68
N GLU A 130 -1.07 -15.48 3.62
CA GLU A 130 -1.04 -14.20 2.88
C GLU A 130 -1.40 -12.95 3.72
N LYS A 131 -2.02 -13.13 4.88
CA LYS A 131 -2.34 -12.05 5.83
C LYS A 131 -1.30 -11.89 6.93
N SER A 132 -0.22 -12.68 6.88
CA SER A 132 0.88 -12.57 7.81
C SER A 132 1.69 -11.29 7.57
N PHE A 133 2.14 -10.67 8.65
CA PHE A 133 3.04 -9.54 8.65
C PHE A 133 4.34 -9.94 9.34
N PHE A 134 5.46 -9.72 8.66
CA PHE A 134 6.78 -10.05 9.17
C PHE A 134 7.53 -8.75 9.51
N ILE A 135 8.25 -8.76 10.63
CA ILE A 135 9.02 -7.62 11.12
C ILE A 135 10.49 -8.01 11.19
N GLY A 136 11.34 -7.23 10.52
CA GLY A 136 12.75 -7.56 10.35
C GLY A 136 13.01 -8.55 9.22
N GLU A 137 12.13 -8.55 8.21
CA GLU A 137 12.32 -9.33 6.99
C GLU A 137 13.40 -8.73 6.10
N GLU A 138 14.09 -9.60 5.38
CA GLU A 138 15.06 -9.23 4.35
C GLU A 138 14.65 -9.91 3.04
N THR A 139 14.54 -9.13 1.97
CA THR A 139 14.16 -9.67 0.66
C THR A 139 15.39 -9.81 -0.20
N VAL A 140 15.64 -11.03 -0.66
CA VAL A 140 16.77 -11.36 -1.53
C VAL A 140 16.25 -12.12 -2.73
N ALA A 141 16.60 -11.64 -3.93
CA ALA A 141 16.39 -12.39 -5.15
C ALA A 141 17.54 -13.38 -5.32
N THR A 142 17.22 -14.67 -5.39
CA THR A 142 18.19 -15.69 -5.80
C THR A 142 18.04 -15.90 -7.30
N GLU A 143 19.13 -15.70 -8.03
CA GLU A 143 19.15 -15.81 -9.49
C GLU A 143 20.08 -16.96 -9.89
N ASN A 144 19.58 -17.81 -10.79
CA ASN A 144 20.36 -18.78 -11.52
C ASN A 144 20.19 -18.52 -13.03
N GLU A 145 20.97 -19.20 -13.88
CA GLU A 145 21.03 -18.96 -15.33
C GLU A 145 19.67 -19.08 -16.06
N ALA A 146 18.69 -19.79 -15.49
CA ALA A 146 17.38 -20.04 -16.11
C ALA A 146 16.18 -19.51 -15.30
N GLU A 147 16.37 -19.18 -14.02
CA GLU A 147 15.28 -18.90 -13.10
C GLU A 147 15.71 -17.88 -12.05
N ARG A 148 14.87 -16.88 -11.80
CA ARG A 148 15.00 -15.94 -10.70
C ARG A 148 13.84 -16.17 -9.75
N ILE A 149 14.16 -16.57 -8.52
CA ILE A 149 13.17 -16.73 -7.46
C ILE A 149 13.43 -15.67 -6.40
N THR A 150 12.41 -14.87 -6.10
CA THR A 150 12.47 -13.91 -5.00
C THR A 150 12.00 -14.59 -3.72
N TYR A 151 12.88 -14.58 -2.72
CA TYR A 151 12.59 -15.05 -1.38
C TYR A 151 12.64 -13.88 -0.41
N THR A 152 11.67 -13.82 0.49
CA THR A 152 11.72 -12.96 1.67
C THR A 152 12.11 -13.85 2.85
N TYR A 153 13.31 -13.64 3.37
CA TYR A 153 13.88 -14.37 4.48
C TYR A 153 13.59 -13.66 5.80
N LEU A 154 13.34 -14.46 6.81
CA LEU A 154 13.23 -14.05 8.20
C LEU A 154 14.23 -14.87 9.02
N PRO A 155 15.30 -14.26 9.53
CA PRO A 155 16.31 -14.98 10.30
C PRO A 155 15.70 -15.57 11.57
N LEU A 156 15.97 -16.84 11.84
CA LEU A 156 15.58 -17.43 13.11
C LEU A 156 16.48 -16.88 14.21
N ALA A 157 15.86 -16.17 15.15
CA ALA A 157 16.51 -15.70 16.35
C ALA A 157 16.07 -16.53 17.56
N ASP A 158 16.91 -16.58 18.60
CA ASP A 158 16.60 -17.25 19.86
C ASP A 158 15.34 -16.67 20.56
N ASP A 159 14.97 -15.43 20.21
CA ASP A 159 13.82 -14.71 20.75
C ASP A 159 12.89 -14.20 19.62
N MET A 160 12.23 -15.11 18.90
CA MET A 160 11.12 -14.71 18.03
C MET A 160 9.81 -14.63 18.78
N LEU A 161 8.92 -13.80 18.25
CA LEU A 161 7.60 -13.58 18.78
C LEU A 161 6.56 -13.68 17.66
N ALA A 162 5.49 -14.44 17.93
CA ALA A 162 4.34 -14.54 17.06
C ALA A 162 3.05 -14.16 17.78
N THR A 163 2.13 -13.58 17.02
CA THR A 163 0.76 -13.31 17.46
C THR A 163 -0.24 -13.88 16.46
N GLN A 164 -1.33 -14.43 17.01
CA GLN A 164 -2.41 -15.03 16.23
C GLN A 164 -3.77 -14.42 16.64
N SER A 165 -4.27 -13.46 15.84
CA SER A 165 -5.66 -12.99 15.92
C SER A 165 -6.08 -12.32 14.61
N GLY A 166 -6.70 -13.08 13.70
CA GLY A 166 -7.23 -12.59 12.42
C GLY A 166 -6.16 -12.21 11.36
N LYS A 167 -5.00 -11.71 11.81
CA LYS A 167 -3.75 -11.48 11.10
C LYS A 167 -2.62 -12.03 11.96
N THR A 168 -1.68 -12.74 11.34
CA THR A 168 -0.51 -13.29 12.04
C THR A 168 0.60 -12.26 11.97
N ILE A 169 1.21 -11.86 13.08
CA ILE A 169 2.39 -10.97 13.06
C ILE A 169 3.55 -11.73 13.68
N ILE A 170 4.67 -11.77 12.98
CA ILE A 170 5.88 -12.51 13.36
C ILE A 170 7.05 -11.54 13.39
N SER A 171 7.84 -11.58 14.46
CA SER A 171 8.98 -10.68 14.65
C SER A 171 10.16 -11.43 15.26
N THR A 172 11.36 -11.05 14.84
CA THR A 172 12.64 -11.48 15.43
C THR A 172 13.11 -10.55 16.55
N LYS A 173 12.28 -9.58 16.93
CA LYS A 173 12.55 -8.58 17.96
C LYS A 173 11.73 -8.91 19.21
N ASN A 174 12.18 -8.38 20.35
CA ASN A 174 11.44 -8.52 21.61
C ASN A 174 10.08 -7.79 21.54
N TYR A 175 9.17 -8.12 22.47
CA TYR A 175 7.80 -7.58 22.50
C TYR A 175 7.74 -6.04 22.45
N GLU A 176 8.54 -5.34 23.27
CA GLU A 176 8.51 -3.88 23.35
C GLU A 176 8.96 -3.23 22.03
N GLN A 177 10.00 -3.77 21.39
CA GLN A 177 10.48 -3.29 20.10
C GLN A 177 9.49 -3.59 18.98
N SER A 178 8.92 -4.79 18.93
CA SER A 178 7.89 -5.13 17.94
C SER A 178 6.67 -4.22 18.07
N LEU A 179 6.24 -3.93 19.31
CA LEU A 179 5.13 -3.02 19.57
C LEU A 179 5.45 -1.59 19.09
N LEU A 180 6.64 -1.08 19.42
CA LEU A 180 7.07 0.26 18.99
C LEU A 180 7.10 0.36 17.45
N GLU A 181 7.63 -0.65 16.77
CA GLU A 181 7.70 -0.66 15.30
C GLU A 181 6.31 -0.72 14.66
N LEU A 182 5.40 -1.52 15.22
CA LEU A 182 4.00 -1.53 14.79
C LEU A 182 3.31 -0.18 15.03
N GLN A 183 3.56 0.48 16.17
CA GLN A 183 3.01 1.80 16.46
C GLN A 183 3.54 2.87 15.49
N VAL A 184 4.84 2.84 15.17
CA VAL A 184 5.44 3.75 14.19
C VAL A 184 4.87 3.50 12.80
N ARG A 185 4.75 2.23 12.39
CA ARG A 185 4.17 1.83 11.10
C ARG A 185 2.70 2.25 10.99
N ASP A 186 1.90 1.99 12.01
CA ASP A 186 0.49 2.40 12.06
C ASP A 186 0.34 3.92 12.00
N LYS A 187 1.18 4.65 12.75
CA LYS A 187 1.19 6.12 12.71
C LYS A 187 1.57 6.63 11.32
N GLY A 188 2.58 6.03 10.68
CA GLY A 188 3.00 6.36 9.33
C GLY A 188 1.89 6.11 8.30
N LEU A 189 1.25 4.94 8.36
CA LEU A 189 0.19 4.55 7.44
C LEU A 189 -1.09 5.40 7.64
N LYS A 190 -1.46 5.69 8.88
CA LYS A 190 -2.51 6.68 9.22
C LYS A 190 -2.23 8.02 8.57
N TRP A 191 -1.00 8.52 8.70
CA TRP A 191 -0.62 9.81 8.16
C TRP A 191 -0.59 9.83 6.63
N ALA A 192 -0.08 8.76 6.00
CA ALA A 192 -0.10 8.58 4.55
C ALA A 192 -1.53 8.57 3.98
N MET A 193 -2.45 7.85 4.61
CA MET A 193 -3.86 7.79 4.19
C MET A 193 -4.57 9.14 4.38
N ARG A 194 -4.27 9.86 5.47
CA ARG A 194 -4.77 11.24 5.68
C ARG A 194 -4.29 12.17 4.57
N PHE A 195 -3.01 12.09 4.21
CA PHE A 195 -2.43 12.90 3.14
C PHE A 195 -3.01 12.55 1.76
N PHE A 196 -3.19 11.26 1.48
CA PHE A 196 -3.83 10.80 0.25
C PHE A 196 -5.28 11.30 0.13
N SER A 197 -6.03 11.27 1.24
CA SER A 197 -7.38 11.85 1.33
C SER A 197 -7.41 13.36 1.00
N LEU A 198 -6.42 14.13 1.45
CA LEU A 198 -6.28 15.55 1.12
C LEU A 198 -6.04 15.75 -0.38
N ILE A 199 -5.11 14.97 -0.95
CA ILE A 199 -4.81 15.02 -2.39
C ILE A 199 -6.07 14.77 -3.22
N LEU A 200 -6.84 13.72 -2.88
CA LEU A 200 -8.10 13.40 -3.54
C LEU A 200 -9.11 14.55 -3.43
N MET A 201 -9.18 15.19 -2.26
CA MET A 201 -10.07 16.34 -2.05
C MET A 201 -9.65 17.53 -2.92
N ILE A 202 -8.36 17.87 -2.96
CA ILE A 202 -7.84 18.96 -3.81
C ILE A 202 -8.14 18.67 -5.28
N PHE A 203 -7.85 17.47 -5.78
CA PHE A 203 -8.17 17.10 -7.16
C PHE A 203 -9.67 17.15 -7.44
N GLY A 204 -10.49 16.74 -6.49
CA GLY A 204 -11.94 16.84 -6.59
C GLY A 204 -12.41 18.28 -6.73
N PHE A 205 -11.89 19.20 -5.91
CA PHE A 205 -12.22 20.63 -5.97
C PHE A 205 -11.71 21.29 -7.25
N LEU A 206 -10.51 20.91 -7.72
CA LEU A 206 -9.98 21.38 -9.00
C LEU A 206 -10.88 20.92 -10.17
N ALA A 207 -11.33 19.67 -10.16
CA ALA A 207 -12.25 19.15 -11.17
C ALA A 207 -13.60 19.89 -11.17
N LEU A 208 -14.14 20.23 -9.98
CA LEU A 208 -15.34 21.07 -9.85
C LEU A 208 -15.10 22.50 -10.35
N SER A 209 -13.96 23.11 -9.99
CA SER A 209 -13.63 24.50 -10.33
C SER A 209 -13.58 24.75 -11.84
N SER A 210 -13.28 23.73 -12.65
CA SER A 210 -13.30 23.83 -14.11
C SER A 210 -14.67 24.24 -14.69
N GLN A 211 -15.77 23.95 -14.00
CA GLN A 211 -17.12 24.37 -14.39
C GLN A 211 -17.44 25.80 -13.97
N PHE A 212 -16.88 26.25 -12.85
CA PHE A 212 -17.12 27.58 -12.29
C PHE A 212 -16.16 28.65 -12.83
N ALA A 213 -14.97 28.25 -13.27
CA ALA A 213 -13.97 29.18 -13.81
C ALA A 213 -14.47 29.87 -15.09
N ALA A 214 -15.14 29.13 -15.99
CA ALA A 214 -15.63 29.67 -17.26
C ALA A 214 -16.62 30.86 -17.11
N PRO A 215 -17.69 30.78 -16.31
CA PRO A 215 -18.61 31.91 -16.11
C PRO A 215 -17.97 33.08 -15.35
N ILE A 216 -17.08 32.81 -14.39
CA ILE A 216 -16.36 33.86 -13.64
C ILE A 216 -15.43 34.64 -14.59
N LEU A 217 -14.65 33.95 -15.43
CA LEU A 217 -13.82 34.58 -16.45
C LEU A 217 -14.64 35.32 -17.51
N GLY A 218 -15.83 34.82 -17.85
CA GLY A 218 -16.77 35.48 -18.76
C GLY A 218 -17.24 36.85 -18.26
N ALA A 219 -17.46 37.02 -16.95
CA ALA A 219 -17.82 38.30 -16.36
C ALA A 219 -16.66 39.31 -16.38
N PHE A 220 -15.42 38.87 -16.19
CA PHE A 220 -14.25 39.74 -16.23
C PHE A 220 -13.80 40.10 -17.66
N ARG A 221 -14.07 39.24 -18.65
CA ARG A 221 -13.85 39.53 -20.08
C ARG A 221 -14.76 40.62 -20.66
N ALA A 222 -15.83 41.00 -19.95
CA ALA A 222 -16.68 42.13 -20.32
C ALA A 222 -15.97 43.50 -20.19
N ILE A 223 -14.81 43.55 -19.52
CA ILE A 223 -13.99 44.76 -19.36
C ILE A 223 -12.78 44.66 -20.31
N PRO A 224 -12.75 45.40 -21.44
CA PRO A 224 -11.82 45.16 -22.55
C PRO A 224 -10.35 45.55 -22.27
N PHE A 225 -10.03 46.13 -21.11
CA PHE A 225 -8.72 46.77 -20.91
C PHE A 225 -7.60 45.83 -20.40
N PHE A 226 -7.89 44.57 -20.06
CA PHE A 226 -6.94 43.70 -19.35
C PHE A 226 -6.90 42.21 -19.79
N GLY A 227 -7.42 41.88 -20.98
CA GLY A 227 -7.82 40.50 -21.33
C GLY A 227 -6.74 39.40 -21.38
N GLY A 228 -5.44 39.71 -21.51
CA GLY A 228 -4.39 38.69 -21.68
C GLY A 228 -3.72 38.24 -20.38
N PHE A 229 -3.32 39.20 -19.53
CA PHE A 229 -2.57 38.92 -18.30
C PHE A 229 -3.49 38.52 -17.14
N ILE A 230 -4.70 39.08 -17.09
CA ILE A 230 -5.67 38.77 -16.04
C ILE A 230 -6.23 37.35 -16.17
N ASP A 231 -6.42 36.83 -17.39
CA ASP A 231 -7.02 35.51 -17.58
C ASP A 231 -6.20 34.35 -16.97
N THR A 232 -4.86 34.45 -16.98
CA THR A 232 -3.98 33.44 -16.39
C THR A 232 -3.84 33.63 -14.88
N SER A 233 -3.66 34.88 -14.42
CA SER A 233 -3.54 35.19 -12.99
C SER A 233 -4.84 34.93 -12.22
N LEU A 234 -6.00 35.25 -12.80
CA LEU A 234 -7.31 35.05 -12.16
C LEU A 234 -7.66 33.57 -12.04
N LYS A 235 -7.30 32.74 -13.03
CA LYS A 235 -7.40 31.27 -12.92
C LYS A 235 -6.54 30.73 -11.79
N GLY A 236 -5.29 31.20 -11.68
CA GLY A 236 -4.39 30.84 -10.59
C GLY A 236 -4.97 31.18 -9.22
N ILE A 237 -5.55 32.37 -9.07
CA ILE A 237 -6.21 32.81 -7.83
C ILE A 237 -7.43 31.93 -7.51
N VAL A 238 -8.27 31.63 -8.51
CA VAL A 238 -9.44 30.74 -8.32
C VAL A 238 -9.00 29.34 -7.88
N TYR A 239 -7.95 28.77 -8.48
CA TYR A 239 -7.41 27.48 -8.04
C TYR A 239 -6.82 27.53 -6.63
N ALA A 240 -6.13 28.61 -6.27
CA ALA A 240 -5.59 28.80 -4.92
C ALA A 240 -6.72 28.88 -3.87
N ILE A 241 -7.79 29.62 -4.14
CA ILE A 241 -8.97 29.70 -3.27
C ILE A 241 -9.64 28.33 -3.14
N MET A 242 -9.77 27.59 -4.22
CA MET A 242 -10.38 26.24 -4.20
C MET A 242 -9.51 25.23 -3.44
N ALA A 243 -8.18 25.30 -3.57
CA ALA A 243 -7.26 24.48 -2.79
C ALA A 243 -7.33 24.82 -1.29
N LEU A 244 -7.45 26.11 -0.93
CA LEU A 244 -7.63 26.54 0.44
C LEU A 244 -8.97 26.04 1.01
N ALA A 245 -10.06 26.16 0.24
CA ALA A 245 -11.37 25.63 0.62
C ALA A 245 -11.34 24.11 0.82
N ALA A 246 -10.65 23.39 -0.07
CA ALA A 246 -10.43 21.94 0.07
C ALA A 246 -9.66 21.61 1.35
N ALA A 247 -8.60 22.34 1.68
CA ALA A 247 -7.84 22.14 2.91
C ALA A 247 -8.69 22.38 4.18
N ILE A 248 -9.54 23.41 4.19
CA ILE A 248 -10.45 23.69 5.30
C ILE A 248 -11.47 22.57 5.47
N ILE A 249 -12.11 22.15 4.37
CA ILE A 249 -13.12 21.07 4.40
C ILE A 249 -12.47 19.75 4.80
N TRP A 250 -11.26 19.48 4.34
CA TRP A 250 -10.48 18.31 4.74
C TRP A 250 -10.15 18.35 6.24
N ALA A 251 -9.75 19.50 6.79
CA ALA A 251 -9.50 19.64 8.23
C ALA A 251 -10.78 19.39 9.07
N ILE A 252 -11.93 19.88 8.60
CA ILE A 252 -13.23 19.58 9.24
C ILE A 252 -13.51 18.07 9.17
N LEU A 253 -13.30 17.45 8.01
CA LEU A 253 -13.48 16.01 7.82
C LEU A 253 -12.57 15.21 8.75
N LEU A 254 -11.32 15.65 8.91
CA LEU A 254 -10.35 15.11 9.86
C LEU A 254 -10.88 15.09 11.28
N VAL A 255 -11.37 16.22 11.78
CA VAL A 255 -11.98 16.31 13.12
C VAL A 255 -13.20 15.39 13.23
N VAL A 256 -14.07 15.39 12.23
CA VAL A 256 -15.30 14.59 12.23
C VAL A 256 -15.01 13.10 12.29
N VAL A 257 -14.07 12.57 11.50
CA VAL A 257 -13.76 11.13 11.51
C VAL A 257 -13.07 10.72 12.82
N ILE A 258 -12.17 11.54 13.36
CA ILE A 258 -11.54 11.27 14.67
C ILE A 258 -12.61 11.18 15.76
N VAL A 259 -13.54 12.14 15.78
CA VAL A 259 -14.64 12.17 16.76
C VAL A 259 -15.61 11.00 16.54
N LEU A 260 -15.99 10.70 15.30
CA LEU A 260 -16.89 9.59 14.97
C LEU A 260 -16.30 8.24 15.36
N ASN A 261 -15.00 8.01 15.13
CA ASN A 261 -14.35 6.76 15.52
C ASN A 261 -14.46 6.51 17.03
N ASN A 262 -14.33 7.58 17.83
CA ASN A 262 -14.54 7.54 19.28
C ASN A 262 -16.03 7.37 19.65
N ILE A 263 -16.96 7.99 18.91
CA ILE A 263 -18.41 7.86 19.13
C ILE A 263 -18.90 6.45 18.82
N PHE A 264 -18.43 5.78 17.76
CA PHE A 264 -18.83 4.40 17.46
C PHE A 264 -18.36 3.43 18.55
N LEU A 265 -17.16 3.65 19.13
CA LEU A 265 -16.69 2.93 20.32
C LEU A 265 -17.59 3.17 21.55
N LEU A 266 -18.02 4.42 21.76
CA LEU A 266 -18.90 4.79 22.86
C LEU A 266 -20.33 4.25 22.69
N ILE A 267 -20.89 4.28 21.47
CA ILE A 267 -22.19 3.69 21.15
C ILE A 267 -22.12 2.16 21.27
N GLY A 268 -21.05 1.54 20.76
CA GLY A 268 -20.84 0.10 20.85
C GLY A 268 -20.73 -0.40 22.30
N THR A 269 -20.02 0.34 23.16
CA THR A 269 -19.92 0.03 24.60
C THR A 269 -21.25 0.22 25.34
N ILE A 270 -22.02 1.27 25.02
CA ILE A 270 -23.37 1.47 25.59
C ILE A 270 -24.32 0.34 25.17
N ILE A 271 -24.28 -0.09 23.90
CA ILE A 271 -25.09 -1.22 23.41
C ILE A 271 -24.69 -2.52 24.10
N LEU A 272 -23.39 -2.81 24.23
CA LEU A 272 -22.88 -3.98 24.95
C LEU A 272 -23.30 -3.99 26.42
N LEU A 273 -23.21 -2.85 27.10
CA LEU A 273 -23.65 -2.69 28.49
C LEU A 273 -25.17 -2.91 28.61
N ALA A 274 -25.96 -2.35 27.69
CA ALA A 274 -27.40 -2.56 27.66
C ALA A 274 -27.78 -4.03 27.42
N MET A 275 -27.05 -4.73 26.55
CA MET A 275 -27.24 -6.18 26.34
C MET A 275 -26.84 -6.98 27.58
N PHE A 276 -25.72 -6.65 28.22
CA PHE A 276 -25.29 -7.31 29.46
C PHE A 276 -26.30 -7.12 30.59
N LEU A 277 -26.84 -5.91 30.76
CA LEU A 277 -27.88 -5.64 31.74
C LEU A 277 -29.17 -6.40 31.44
N LYS A 278 -29.58 -6.47 30.16
CA LYS A 278 -30.82 -7.15 29.76
C LYS A 278 -30.73 -8.67 29.85
N TYR A 279 -29.61 -9.27 29.45
CA TYR A 279 -29.47 -10.72 29.29
C TYR A 279 -28.56 -11.38 30.34
N GLY A 280 -27.60 -10.66 30.93
CA GLY A 280 -26.67 -11.18 31.93
C GLY A 280 -27.23 -11.19 33.36
N LEU A 281 -27.91 -10.11 33.77
CA LEU A 281 -28.51 -10.00 35.12
C LEU A 281 -29.57 -11.08 35.45
N PRO A 282 -30.45 -11.50 34.52
CA PRO A 282 -31.44 -12.54 34.81
C PRO A 282 -30.79 -13.89 35.15
N LYS A 283 -29.66 -14.23 34.49
CA LYS A 283 -28.93 -15.49 34.73
C LYS A 283 -28.20 -15.51 36.07
N LEU A 284 -27.74 -14.36 36.56
CA LEU A 284 -27.10 -14.27 37.88
C LEU A 284 -28.11 -14.37 39.03
N LYS A 285 -29.36 -13.94 38.82
CA LYS A 285 -30.44 -14.14 39.81
C LYS A 285 -30.91 -15.59 39.90
N ALA A 286 -30.83 -16.36 38.81
CA ALA A 286 -31.26 -17.77 38.80
C ALA A 286 -30.30 -18.74 39.53
N LYS A 287 -29.07 -18.33 39.83
CA LYS A 287 -28.05 -19.19 40.45
C LYS A 287 -27.98 -19.11 41.98
N LYS A 288 -28.92 -18.40 42.62
CA LYS A 288 -28.97 -18.17 44.08
C LYS A 288 -30.09 -18.94 44.80
N HIS A 289 -30.74 -19.87 44.12
CA HIS A 289 -31.70 -20.82 44.70
C HIS A 289 -31.23 -22.25 44.48
#